data_AF-A0A978VEQ1-F1
#
_entry.id   AF-A0A978VEQ1-F1
#
_cell.length_a   1.000
_cell.length_b   1.000
_cell.length_c   1.000
_cell.angle_alpha   90.00
_cell.angle_beta   90.00
_cell.angle_gamma   90.00
#
_symmetry.space_group_name_H-M   'P 1'
#
loop_
_entity.id
_entity.type
_entity.pdbx_description
1 polymer ?
#
loop_
_entity_poly.entity_id
_entity_poly.type
_entity_poly.pdbx_seq_one_letter_code
_entity_poly.pdbx_strand_id
1 'polypeptide(L)'
;MFSKFQKASDKVLLFIRNTTNCAGFVSGSRLSMTSKSFPKVQLVYDICKKIFTPSGSPPPSFQSMQKLSSLLDIDMVLVRALFVRKILKLDTVAPTDVGLREENQDDDRGHGFFGFDQLNRVARWAQPITYIDIYECDSFTMCIFCFPTSSVIPLHDHPGMTVFSKLLYGCLHVKAYDWVEPAVIREGKEQVRLAKLVADKVLTAPCGTSVLYPKSGGNLHCFTAVTPCAVLDILTPPYREDAGRRCTYYHDYPLTAFSTRSGVDVGDGKEEDYAWLAEIETPDDLYMRQGRYVGPAIEI
;
A
#
# COMPACT_ATOMS: atom_id res chain seq x y z
N MET A 1 9.91 15.81 4.27
CA MET A 1 8.98 16.91 4.68
C MET A 1 7.61 16.23 4.80
N PHE A 2 7.21 15.73 5.98
CA PHE A 2 6.38 16.41 6.97
C PHE A 2 6.62 15.80 8.37
N SER A 3 7.02 16.63 9.33
CA SER A 3 6.93 16.34 10.76
C SER A 3 6.42 17.61 11.43
N LYS A 4 5.19 17.56 11.93
CA LYS A 4 4.67 18.57 12.86
C LYS A 4 3.82 17.88 13.92
N PHE A 5 4.48 17.41 14.97
CA PHE A 5 3.86 17.25 16.29
C PHE A 5 4.21 18.47 17.14
N GLN A 6 3.19 19.24 17.54
CA GLN A 6 3.19 19.89 18.86
C GLN A 6 1.80 20.40 19.29
N LYS A 7 1.38 19.83 20.43
CA LYS A 7 0.77 20.45 21.62
C LYS A 7 -0.75 20.71 21.74
N ALA A 8 -1.24 20.10 22.84
CA ALA A 8 -2.20 20.55 23.85
C ALA A 8 -3.69 20.56 23.41
N SER A 9 -4.65 20.14 24.23
CA SER A 9 -4.73 20.26 25.69
C SER A 9 -5.76 19.30 26.29
N ASP A 10 -5.52 18.89 27.54
CA ASP A 10 -6.48 18.31 28.48
C ASP A 10 -7.73 19.19 28.67
N LYS A 11 -8.91 18.55 28.84
CA LYS A 11 -9.96 18.97 29.79
C LYS A 11 -11.05 17.90 30.03
N VAL A 12 -10.97 17.27 31.21
CA VAL A 12 -12.02 17.09 32.24
C VAL A 12 -13.33 16.35 31.88
N LEU A 13 -13.38 15.09 32.33
CA LEU A 13 -14.31 14.43 33.27
C LEU A 13 -15.78 14.92 33.45
N LEU A 14 -16.66 13.90 33.44
CA LEU A 14 -17.83 13.65 34.32
C LEU A 14 -19.16 14.39 34.04
N PHE A 15 -20.26 13.62 33.85
CA PHE A 15 -21.44 13.65 34.76
C PHE A 15 -22.39 12.46 34.49
N ILE A 16 -22.79 11.77 35.56
CA ILE A 16 -23.73 10.64 35.64
C ILE A 16 -25.02 11.11 36.31
N ARG A 17 -26.17 10.49 35.92
CA ARG A 17 -27.51 10.44 36.59
C ARG A 17 -28.33 11.74 36.58
N ASN A 18 -29.66 11.76 36.47
CA ASN A 18 -30.80 10.87 36.80
C ASN A 18 -31.95 11.20 35.81
N THR A 19 -32.97 10.37 35.55
CA THR A 19 -34.15 10.20 36.45
C THR A 19 -35.08 9.09 35.92
N THR A 20 -35.78 8.51 36.89
CA THR A 20 -36.62 7.31 36.98
C THR A 20 -38.01 7.33 36.32
N ASN A 21 -38.50 6.10 36.09
CA ASN A 21 -39.88 5.60 36.18
C ASN A 21 -40.94 6.00 35.14
N CYS A 22 -41.34 5.01 34.34
CA CYS A 22 -42.75 4.64 34.15
C CYS A 22 -42.83 3.13 33.81
N ALA A 23 -43.57 2.39 34.63
CA ALA A 23 -43.95 1.00 34.38
C ALA A 23 -45.14 0.94 33.41
N GLY A 24 -45.18 -0.08 32.55
CA GLY A 24 -46.41 -0.45 31.84
C GLY A 24 -46.22 -1.13 30.48
N PHE A 25 -46.69 -2.37 30.42
CA PHE A 25 -47.10 -3.13 29.22
C PHE A 25 -46.03 -3.80 28.34
N VAL A 26 -45.93 -5.10 28.56
CA VAL A 26 -45.41 -6.11 27.63
C VAL A 26 -46.25 -6.08 26.36
N SER A 27 -45.66 -5.63 25.26
CA SER A 27 -46.08 -5.99 23.91
C SER A 27 -44.86 -6.52 23.19
N GLY A 28 -44.93 -7.80 22.81
CA GLY A 28 -43.89 -8.49 22.05
C GLY A 28 -43.73 -7.87 20.67
N SER A 29 -43.00 -6.76 20.60
CA SER A 29 -42.43 -6.27 19.36
C SER A 29 -41.22 -7.14 19.06
N ARG A 30 -41.36 -7.94 18.01
CA ARG A 30 -40.27 -8.65 17.36
C ARG A 30 -39.23 -7.58 16.99
N LEU A 31 -38.19 -7.43 17.80
CA LEU A 31 -37.00 -6.66 17.45
C LEU A 31 -36.47 -7.30 16.16
N SER A 32 -36.81 -6.68 15.03
CA SER A 32 -36.01 -6.80 13.83
C SER A 32 -34.62 -6.31 14.22
N MET A 33 -33.74 -7.25 14.59
CA MET A 33 -32.32 -6.98 14.58
C MET A 33 -31.97 -6.69 13.13
N THR A 34 -32.08 -5.43 12.73
CA THR A 34 -31.27 -4.91 11.65
C THR A 34 -29.85 -5.18 12.11
N SER A 35 -29.24 -6.25 11.60
CA SER A 35 -27.81 -6.46 11.75
C SER A 35 -27.17 -5.16 11.28
N LYS A 36 -26.61 -4.38 12.20
CA LYS A 36 -25.77 -3.24 11.81
C LYS A 36 -24.70 -3.84 10.91
N SER A 37 -24.83 -3.61 9.60
CA SER A 37 -23.80 -3.97 8.65
C SER A 37 -22.61 -3.08 9.03
N PHE A 38 -21.62 -3.67 9.69
CA PHE A 38 -20.40 -2.96 10.00
C PHE A 38 -19.73 -2.57 8.69
N PRO A 39 -19.29 -1.31 8.51
CA PRO A 39 -18.55 -0.92 7.33
C PRO A 39 -17.36 -1.85 7.11
N LYS A 40 -17.14 -2.32 5.88
CA LYS A 40 -16.02 -3.26 5.62
C LYS A 40 -14.67 -2.65 5.94
N VAL A 41 -14.52 -1.34 5.73
CA VAL A 41 -13.31 -0.60 6.11
C VAL A 41 -13.01 -0.67 7.62
N GLN A 42 -14.05 -0.62 8.47
CA GLN A 42 -13.91 -0.84 9.92
C GLN A 42 -13.42 -2.26 10.21
N LEU A 43 -13.99 -3.26 9.53
CA LEU A 43 -13.55 -4.65 9.69
C LEU A 43 -12.09 -4.84 9.28
N VAL A 44 -11.63 -4.19 8.20
CA VAL A 44 -10.22 -4.19 7.79
C VAL A 44 -9.35 -3.59 8.88
N TYR A 45 -9.75 -2.43 9.42
CA TYR A 45 -9.05 -1.78 10.54
C TYR A 45 -8.96 -2.70 11.76
N ASP A 46 -10.07 -3.29 12.21
CA ASP A 46 -10.11 -4.16 13.39
C ASP A 46 -9.20 -5.39 13.23
N ILE A 47 -9.14 -5.94 12.01
CA ILE A 47 -8.25 -7.06 11.67
C ILE A 47 -6.79 -6.59 11.73
N CYS A 48 -6.45 -5.45 11.13
CA CYS A 48 -5.09 -4.91 11.15
C CYS A 48 -4.63 -4.61 12.58
N LYS A 49 -5.46 -3.92 13.37
CA LYS A 49 -5.19 -3.60 14.78
C LYS A 49 -4.92 -4.87 15.58
N LYS A 50 -5.77 -5.89 15.44
CA LYS A 50 -5.62 -7.16 16.16
C LYS A 50 -4.32 -7.89 15.83
N ILE A 51 -3.79 -7.70 14.63
CA ILE A 51 -2.70 -8.54 14.10
C ILE A 51 -1.35 -7.82 14.19
N PHE A 52 -1.33 -6.51 14.00
CA PHE A 52 -0.10 -5.72 13.98
C PHE A 52 0.19 -5.00 15.29
N THR A 53 -0.77 -4.92 16.21
CA THR A 53 -0.55 -4.31 17.53
C THR A 53 -0.20 -5.41 18.54
N PRO A 54 1.01 -5.43 19.11
CA PRO A 54 1.36 -6.43 20.12
C PRO A 54 0.44 -6.31 21.35
N SER A 55 -0.17 -7.41 21.78
CA SER A 55 -0.88 -7.45 23.07
C SER A 55 0.14 -7.19 24.17
N GLY A 56 -0.02 -6.11 24.95
CA GLY A 56 1.02 -5.57 25.83
C GLY A 56 1.56 -6.48 26.92
N SER A 57 2.40 -7.46 26.57
CA SER A 57 3.30 -8.15 27.48
C SER A 57 4.68 -7.50 27.43
N PRO A 58 5.36 -7.31 28.59
CA PRO A 58 6.66 -6.69 28.64
C PRO A 58 7.72 -7.55 27.92
N PRO A 59 8.74 -6.93 27.29
CA PRO A 59 9.74 -7.67 26.53
C PRO A 59 10.57 -8.59 27.44
N PRO A 60 10.77 -9.87 27.06
CA PRO A 60 11.65 -10.77 27.79
C PRO A 60 13.13 -10.38 27.58
N SER A 61 13.97 -10.73 28.56
CA SER A 61 15.38 -10.32 28.63
C SER A 61 16.23 -10.73 27.41
N PHE A 62 17.31 -9.98 27.18
CA PHE A 62 18.22 -10.04 26.02
C PHE A 62 18.77 -11.44 25.69
N GLN A 63 18.89 -12.33 26.68
CA GLN A 63 19.37 -13.71 26.51
C GLN A 63 18.31 -14.66 25.92
N SER A 64 17.02 -14.33 26.04
CA SER A 64 15.90 -15.10 25.46
C SER A 64 15.65 -14.74 23.99
N MET A 65 15.98 -13.50 23.59
CA MET A 65 15.77 -12.96 22.23
C MET A 65 16.69 -13.61 21.18
N GLN A 66 17.91 -14.00 21.54
CA GLN A 66 18.83 -14.66 20.61
C GLN A 66 18.45 -16.12 20.29
N LYS A 67 17.73 -16.81 21.20
CA LYS A 67 17.16 -18.14 20.95
C LYS A 67 15.78 -18.09 20.28
N LEU A 68 15.02 -17.00 20.46
CA LEU A 68 13.74 -16.80 19.77
C LEU A 68 13.91 -16.34 18.32
N SER A 69 14.97 -15.61 17.98
CA SER A 69 15.21 -15.14 16.60
C SER A 69 15.25 -16.28 15.56
N SER A 70 15.69 -17.48 15.93
CA SER A 70 15.69 -18.65 15.05
C SER A 70 14.40 -19.47 15.06
N LEU A 71 13.49 -19.21 16.01
CA LEU A 71 12.17 -19.84 16.15
C LEU A 71 11.03 -18.93 15.62
N LEU A 72 11.19 -17.60 15.67
CA LEU A 72 10.22 -16.59 15.24
C LEU A 72 10.07 -16.47 13.71
N ASP A 73 11.06 -16.92 12.93
CA ASP A 73 10.91 -17.03 11.47
C ASP A 73 9.77 -18.00 11.09
N ILE A 74 9.51 -19.03 11.92
CA ILE A 74 8.44 -20.00 11.69
C ILE A 74 7.09 -19.46 12.17
N ASP A 75 7.04 -18.78 13.32
CA ASP A 75 5.80 -18.17 13.84
C ASP A 75 5.29 -17.04 12.95
N MET A 76 6.19 -16.20 12.40
CA MET A 76 5.77 -15.16 11.46
C MET A 76 5.23 -15.75 10.16
N VAL A 77 5.76 -16.86 9.67
CA VAL A 77 5.25 -17.52 8.45
C VAL A 77 3.84 -18.08 8.68
N LEU A 78 3.56 -18.68 9.83
CA LEU A 78 2.22 -19.20 10.14
C LEU A 78 1.21 -18.08 10.40
N VAL A 79 1.62 -17.03 11.12
CA VAL A 79 0.81 -15.81 11.30
C VAL A 79 0.56 -15.14 9.94
N ARG A 80 1.56 -15.04 9.05
CA ARG A 80 1.42 -14.55 7.68
C ARG A 80 0.48 -15.42 6.84
N ALA A 81 0.56 -16.75 6.94
CA ALA A 81 -0.32 -17.65 6.20
C ALA A 81 -1.78 -17.60 6.68
N LEU A 82 -2.00 -17.55 8.00
CA LEU A 82 -3.32 -17.32 8.60
C LEU A 82 -3.83 -15.90 8.29
N PHE A 83 -2.93 -14.93 8.20
CA PHE A 83 -3.25 -13.55 7.85
C PHE A 83 -3.68 -13.44 6.40
N VAL A 84 -2.92 -13.99 5.44
CA VAL A 84 -3.31 -14.05 4.02
C VAL A 84 -4.69 -14.69 3.87
N ARG A 85 -4.95 -15.82 4.57
CA ARG A 85 -6.29 -16.46 4.59
C ARG A 85 -7.40 -15.59 5.15
N LYS A 86 -7.11 -14.68 6.09
CA LYS A 86 -8.09 -13.77 6.69
C LYS A 86 -8.22 -12.45 5.92
N ILE A 87 -7.16 -12.06 5.21
CA ILE A 87 -7.06 -10.97 4.25
C ILE A 87 -7.73 -11.30 2.92
N LEU A 88 -8.06 -12.55 2.61
CA LEU A 88 -9.05 -12.84 1.56
C LEU A 88 -10.40 -12.09 1.77
N LYS A 89 -10.63 -11.48 2.93
CA LYS A 89 -11.72 -10.50 3.12
C LYS A 89 -11.49 -9.15 2.43
N LEU A 90 -10.24 -8.71 2.19
CA LEU A 90 -9.94 -7.56 1.32
C LEU A 90 -10.41 -7.81 -0.12
N ASP A 91 -10.46 -9.06 -0.57
CA ASP A 91 -11.02 -9.38 -1.89
C ASP A 91 -12.49 -8.99 -2.02
N THR A 92 -13.18 -8.79 -0.89
CA THR A 92 -14.58 -8.33 -0.84
C THR A 92 -14.73 -6.81 -0.73
N VAL A 93 -13.64 -6.06 -0.54
CA VAL A 93 -13.69 -4.59 -0.44
C VAL A 93 -13.93 -4.01 -1.82
N ALA A 94 -15.03 -3.27 -1.95
CA ALA A 94 -15.41 -2.55 -3.16
C ALA A 94 -15.03 -1.06 -3.03
N PRO A 95 -14.96 -0.31 -4.14
CA PRO A 95 -14.68 1.14 -4.10
C PRO A 95 -15.61 1.92 -3.15
N THR A 96 -16.90 1.58 -3.13
CA THR A 96 -17.90 2.24 -2.29
C THR A 96 -17.71 2.01 -0.79
N ASP A 97 -17.09 0.89 -0.40
CA ASP A 97 -16.81 0.58 1.01
C ASP A 97 -15.78 1.53 1.62
N VAL A 98 -14.98 2.20 0.78
CA VAL A 98 -13.95 3.19 1.17
C VAL A 98 -14.30 4.60 0.68
N GLY A 99 -15.55 4.85 0.30
CA GLY A 99 -16.03 6.16 -0.09
C GLY A 99 -15.63 6.61 -1.50
N LEU A 100 -15.08 5.72 -2.32
CA LEU A 100 -14.84 6.02 -3.73
C LEU A 100 -16.11 5.74 -4.54
N ARG A 101 -16.38 6.62 -5.50
CA ARG A 101 -17.36 6.37 -6.57
C ARG A 101 -16.59 5.72 -7.72
N GLU A 102 -17.20 4.77 -8.43
CA GLU A 102 -16.65 4.36 -9.71
C GLU A 102 -16.66 5.59 -10.62
N GLU A 103 -15.47 6.07 -10.97
CA GLU A 103 -15.32 7.22 -11.84
C GLU A 103 -15.74 6.76 -13.24
N ASN A 104 -16.86 7.32 -13.74
CA ASN A 104 -17.35 7.00 -15.08
C ASN A 104 -16.26 7.37 -16.09
N GLN A 105 -16.03 6.50 -17.08
CA GLN A 105 -15.03 6.67 -18.15
C GLN A 105 -15.14 7.99 -18.94
N ASP A 106 -16.19 8.78 -18.72
CA ASP A 106 -16.49 10.01 -19.45
C ASP A 106 -15.90 11.28 -18.86
N ASP A 107 -15.39 11.29 -17.61
CA ASP A 107 -14.80 12.51 -17.00
C ASP A 107 -13.34 12.78 -17.47
N ASP A 108 -12.71 11.81 -18.14
CA ASP A 108 -11.38 11.99 -18.78
C ASP A 108 -11.50 12.51 -20.23
N ARG A 109 -12.73 12.68 -20.74
CA ARG A 109 -12.97 13.52 -21.92
C ARG A 109 -12.99 14.96 -21.46
N GLY A 110 -11.79 15.51 -21.22
CA GLY A 110 -11.58 16.93 -20.96
C GLY A 110 -12.56 17.76 -21.78
N HIS A 111 -13.42 18.50 -21.08
CA HIS A 111 -14.53 19.23 -21.66
C HIS A 111 -14.08 19.96 -22.94
N GLY A 112 -14.51 19.43 -24.09
CA GLY A 112 -14.42 20.09 -25.37
C GLY A 112 -15.36 21.29 -25.36
N PHE A 113 -14.88 22.43 -24.86
CA PHE A 113 -15.52 23.70 -25.10
C PHE A 113 -15.13 24.15 -26.51
N PHE A 114 -16.12 24.31 -27.38
CA PHE A 114 -15.96 24.84 -28.73
C PHE A 114 -15.26 26.21 -28.67
N GLY A 115 -14.01 26.27 -29.11
CA GLY A 115 -13.23 27.50 -29.23
C GLY A 115 -12.05 27.25 -30.14
N PHE A 116 -12.07 27.90 -31.31
CA PHE A 116 -11.00 27.92 -32.28
C PHE A 116 -9.69 28.37 -31.60
N ASP A 117 -8.69 27.50 -31.53
CA ASP A 117 -7.26 27.84 -31.62
C ASP A 117 -6.41 26.55 -31.72
N GLN A 118 -6.30 26.06 -32.96
CA GLN A 118 -5.20 25.19 -33.36
C GLN A 118 -3.91 26.02 -33.30
N LEU A 119 -3.02 25.71 -32.34
CA LEU A 119 -1.54 25.79 -32.43
C LEU A 119 -0.83 25.97 -31.07
N ASN A 120 -1.31 25.32 -29.99
CA ASN A 120 -0.49 25.11 -28.79
C ASN A 120 -0.94 23.82 -28.07
N ARG A 121 -0.45 22.66 -28.54
CA ARG A 121 -0.52 21.41 -27.76
C ARG A 121 0.51 21.48 -26.62
N VAL A 122 0.24 22.33 -25.64
CA VAL A 122 0.84 22.24 -24.32
C VAL A 122 0.50 20.85 -23.79
N ALA A 123 1.49 20.12 -23.29
CA ALA A 123 1.32 18.80 -22.68
C ALA A 123 0.06 18.83 -21.80
N ARG A 124 -0.92 17.97 -22.08
CA ARG A 124 -2.05 17.80 -21.17
C ARG A 124 -1.44 17.41 -19.84
N TRP A 125 -1.46 18.30 -18.86
CA TRP A 125 -0.93 18.04 -17.52
C TRP A 125 -1.70 16.83 -17.02
N ALA A 126 -1.06 15.65 -17.01
CA ALA A 126 -1.66 14.48 -16.41
C ALA A 126 -1.99 14.86 -14.97
N GLN A 127 -3.24 14.65 -14.55
CA GLN A 127 -3.60 14.99 -13.19
C GLN A 127 -2.65 14.26 -12.21
N PRO A 128 -2.26 14.88 -11.10
CA PRO A 128 -1.39 14.22 -10.14
C PRO A 128 -2.13 13.07 -9.46
N ILE A 129 -1.38 12.04 -9.06
CA ILE A 129 -1.88 10.94 -8.24
C ILE A 129 -2.44 11.53 -6.95
N THR A 130 -3.63 11.07 -6.54
CA THR A 130 -4.25 11.53 -5.29
C THR A 130 -4.01 10.49 -4.20
N TYR A 131 -3.33 10.90 -3.12
CA TYR A 131 -3.09 10.08 -1.93
C TYR A 131 -4.15 10.38 -0.87
N ILE A 132 -4.90 9.35 -0.44
CA ILE A 132 -5.92 9.44 0.59
C ILE A 132 -5.44 8.63 1.79
N ASP A 133 -5.13 9.32 2.87
CA ASP A 133 -4.86 8.68 4.16
C ASP A 133 -6.17 8.24 4.81
N ILE A 134 -6.23 6.97 5.23
CA ILE A 134 -7.38 6.41 5.95
C ILE A 134 -7.05 6.31 7.44
N TYR A 135 -5.88 5.76 7.78
CA TYR A 135 -5.44 5.55 9.14
C TYR A 135 -3.94 5.27 9.19
N GLU A 136 -3.25 5.84 10.18
CA GLU A 136 -1.83 5.61 10.43
C GLU A 136 -1.55 5.42 11.93
N CYS A 137 -0.71 4.43 12.27
CA CYS A 137 -0.09 4.29 13.58
C CYS A 137 1.29 3.62 13.46
N ASP A 138 2.01 3.45 14.58
CA ASP A 138 3.35 2.84 14.60
C ASP A 138 3.43 1.42 14.01
N SER A 139 2.30 0.69 13.97
CA SER A 139 2.22 -0.70 13.54
C SER A 139 1.82 -0.86 12.08
N PHE A 140 0.97 0.01 11.53
CA PHE A 140 0.50 -0.08 10.15
C PHE A 140 -0.11 1.24 9.63
N THR A 141 -0.13 1.36 8.31
CA THR A 141 -0.81 2.45 7.58
C THR A 141 -1.84 1.84 6.63
N MET A 142 -3.01 2.47 6.51
CA MET A 142 -4.02 2.20 5.49
C MET A 142 -4.16 3.45 4.63
N CYS A 143 -3.97 3.33 3.33
CA CYS A 143 -4.06 4.45 2.40
C CYS A 143 -4.60 4.03 1.04
N ILE A 144 -5.08 5.00 0.26
CA ILE A 144 -5.49 4.79 -1.13
C ILE A 144 -4.71 5.71 -2.05
N PHE A 145 -4.23 5.16 -3.15
CA PHE A 145 -3.72 5.90 -4.29
C PHE A 145 -4.77 5.88 -5.41
N CYS A 146 -5.26 7.05 -5.81
CA CYS A 146 -6.09 7.22 -7.00
C CYS A 146 -5.22 7.74 -8.14
N PHE A 147 -5.13 6.95 -9.20
CA PHE A 147 -4.28 7.19 -10.35
C PHE A 147 -5.11 7.68 -11.53
N PRO A 148 -4.78 8.85 -12.08
CA PRO A 148 -5.19 9.22 -13.43
C PRO A 148 -4.53 8.33 -14.48
N THR A 149 -5.12 8.26 -15.68
CA THR A 149 -4.54 7.52 -16.81
C THR A 149 -3.09 7.92 -17.05
N SER A 150 -2.22 6.93 -17.27
CA SER A 150 -0.78 7.10 -17.54
C SER A 150 0.04 7.69 -16.39
N SER A 151 -0.53 7.90 -15.20
CA SER A 151 0.26 8.28 -14.02
C SER A 151 1.08 7.09 -13.49
N VAL A 152 2.23 7.40 -12.89
CA VAL A 152 3.22 6.41 -12.47
C VAL A 152 3.62 6.66 -11.02
N ILE A 153 3.66 5.60 -10.20
CA ILE A 153 4.52 5.56 -9.01
C ILE A 153 5.82 4.87 -9.47
N PRO A 154 6.95 5.59 -9.49
CA PRO A 154 8.24 5.07 -9.95
C PRO A 154 8.66 3.83 -9.16
N LEU A 155 9.62 3.10 -9.71
CA LEU A 155 10.13 1.90 -9.05
C LEU A 155 10.72 2.26 -7.69
N HIS A 156 10.21 1.62 -6.64
CA HIS A 156 10.59 1.90 -5.26
C HIS A 156 10.57 0.65 -4.39
N ASP A 157 11.24 0.69 -3.23
CA ASP A 157 11.31 -0.42 -2.28
C ASP A 157 10.43 -0.24 -1.03
N HIS A 158 10.29 -1.35 -0.29
CA HIS A 158 9.53 -1.45 0.96
C HIS A 158 10.39 -2.13 2.03
N PRO A 159 11.45 -1.47 2.54
CA PRO A 159 12.49 -2.11 3.33
C PRO A 159 11.97 -2.61 4.69
N GLY A 160 12.02 -3.93 4.88
CA GLY A 160 11.55 -4.56 6.11
C GLY A 160 10.03 -4.62 6.26
N MET A 161 9.28 -4.29 5.21
CA MET A 161 7.83 -4.14 5.24
C MET A 161 7.12 -5.30 4.52
N THR A 162 5.90 -5.58 4.95
CA THR A 162 4.92 -6.39 4.22
C THR A 162 3.82 -5.45 3.77
N VAL A 163 3.44 -5.50 2.49
CA VAL A 163 2.39 -4.63 1.94
C VAL A 163 1.33 -5.46 1.26
N PHE A 164 0.07 -5.09 1.55
CA PHE A 164 -1.12 -5.69 0.95
C PHE A 164 -1.76 -4.66 0.04
N SER A 165 -1.83 -4.97 -1.25
CA SER A 165 -2.30 -4.06 -2.28
C SER A 165 -3.52 -4.62 -2.98
N LYS A 166 -4.63 -3.88 -2.93
CA LYS A 166 -5.90 -4.26 -3.58
C LYS A 166 -6.27 -3.20 -4.62
N LEU A 167 -6.28 -3.60 -5.89
CA LEU A 167 -6.89 -2.80 -6.96
C LEU A 167 -8.41 -2.80 -6.76
N LEU A 168 -8.98 -1.62 -6.51
CA LEU A 168 -10.39 -1.42 -6.22
C LEU A 168 -11.21 -1.30 -7.51
N TYR A 169 -10.70 -0.58 -8.50
CA TYR A 169 -11.28 -0.45 -9.85
C TYR A 169 -10.17 -0.13 -10.88
N GLY A 170 -10.50 -0.24 -12.16
CA GLY A 170 -9.61 0.13 -13.27
C GLY A 170 -8.56 -0.92 -13.62
N CYS A 171 -7.54 -0.49 -14.38
CA CYS A 171 -6.43 -1.30 -14.85
C CYS A 171 -5.09 -0.66 -14.49
N LEU A 172 -4.20 -1.46 -13.89
CA LEU A 172 -2.89 -1.04 -13.43
C LEU A 172 -1.83 -2.01 -13.95
N HIS A 173 -0.83 -1.51 -14.65
CA HIS A 173 0.37 -2.27 -14.95
C HIS A 173 1.30 -2.26 -13.74
N VAL A 174 1.75 -3.45 -13.36
CA VAL A 174 2.67 -3.66 -12.24
C VAL A 174 3.92 -4.34 -12.77
N LYS A 175 5.07 -3.70 -12.55
CA LYS A 175 6.38 -4.31 -12.73
C LYS A 175 7.05 -4.42 -11.37
N ALA A 176 7.44 -5.62 -10.97
CA ALA A 176 7.96 -5.89 -9.65
C ALA A 176 9.15 -6.84 -9.67
N TYR A 177 10.08 -6.62 -8.73
CA TYR A 177 11.34 -7.32 -8.61
C TYR A 177 11.63 -7.71 -7.16
N ASP A 178 12.43 -8.75 -6.98
CA ASP A 178 13.10 -9.06 -5.73
C ASP A 178 14.62 -9.06 -5.95
N TRP A 179 15.37 -8.65 -4.92
CA TRP A 179 16.83 -8.68 -4.98
C TRP A 179 17.36 -10.11 -5.17
N VAL A 180 18.37 -10.26 -6.03
CA VAL A 180 19.12 -11.52 -6.12
C VAL A 180 20.01 -11.65 -4.88
N GLU A 181 19.97 -12.83 -4.25
CA GLU A 181 20.80 -13.18 -3.11
C GLU A 181 21.71 -14.38 -3.45
N PRO A 182 23.01 -14.34 -3.10
CA PRO A 182 23.71 -13.21 -2.47
C PRO A 182 23.78 -11.97 -3.37
N ALA A 183 23.85 -10.78 -2.77
CA ALA A 183 23.85 -9.52 -3.50
C ALA A 183 24.93 -9.47 -4.59
N VAL A 184 24.47 -9.27 -5.84
CA VAL A 184 25.35 -9.05 -6.99
C VAL A 184 25.32 -7.56 -7.32
N ILE A 185 26.45 -6.88 -7.10
CA ILE A 185 26.59 -5.43 -7.29
C ILE A 185 27.66 -5.19 -8.35
N ARG A 186 27.43 -4.20 -9.23
CA ARG A 186 28.45 -3.69 -10.14
C ARG A 186 28.68 -2.22 -9.86
N GLU A 187 29.95 -1.86 -9.80
CA GLU A 187 30.39 -0.48 -9.68
C GLU A 187 30.82 0.01 -11.06
N GLY A 188 30.18 1.09 -11.53
CA GLY A 188 30.50 1.77 -12.78
C GLY A 188 30.44 3.28 -12.59
N LYS A 189 29.81 3.99 -13.55
CA LYS A 189 29.43 5.40 -13.34
C LYS A 189 28.43 5.57 -12.19
N GLU A 190 27.58 4.57 -12.02
CA GLU A 190 26.59 4.44 -10.97
C GLU A 190 26.72 3.03 -10.35
N GLN A 191 26.33 2.89 -9.08
CA GLN A 191 26.28 1.60 -8.41
C GLN A 191 24.96 0.91 -8.75
N VAL A 192 25.03 -0.29 -9.32
CA VAL A 192 23.83 -1.07 -9.67
C VAL A 192 23.79 -2.40 -8.95
N ARG A 193 22.60 -2.83 -8.55
CA ARG A 193 22.35 -4.13 -7.92
C ARG A 193 21.42 -4.98 -8.77
N LEU A 194 21.73 -6.27 -8.88
CA LEU A 194 20.93 -7.21 -9.66
C LEU A 194 19.63 -7.58 -8.95
N ALA A 195 18.54 -7.51 -9.68
CA ALA A 195 17.23 -7.95 -9.23
C ALA A 195 16.59 -8.90 -10.24
N LYS A 196 15.72 -9.76 -9.75
CA LYS A 196 14.96 -10.73 -10.54
C LYS A 196 13.52 -10.26 -10.67
N LEU A 197 12.99 -10.29 -11.88
CA LEU A 197 11.61 -9.98 -12.20
C LEU A 197 10.67 -11.01 -11.55
N VAL A 198 9.65 -10.50 -10.86
CA VAL A 198 8.64 -11.29 -10.14
C VAL A 198 7.28 -11.13 -10.80
N ALA A 199 6.98 -9.94 -11.30
CA ALA A 199 5.76 -9.65 -12.04
C ALA A 199 6.03 -8.59 -13.10
N ASP A 200 5.48 -8.80 -14.28
CA ASP A 200 5.33 -7.78 -15.33
C ASP A 200 4.00 -8.07 -16.03
N LYS A 201 2.93 -7.42 -15.55
CA LYS A 201 1.57 -7.71 -16.01
C LYS A 201 0.61 -6.58 -15.74
N VAL A 202 -0.48 -6.56 -16.49
CA VAL A 202 -1.64 -5.70 -16.20
C VAL A 202 -2.59 -6.42 -15.25
N LEU A 203 -2.92 -5.76 -14.16
CA LEU A 203 -4.00 -6.14 -13.24
C LEU A 203 -5.26 -5.37 -13.64
N THR A 204 -6.40 -6.07 -13.71
CA THR A 204 -7.71 -5.47 -13.99
C THR A 204 -8.68 -5.85 -12.87
N ALA A 205 -9.37 -4.85 -12.31
CA ALA A 205 -10.41 -5.11 -11.31
C ALA A 205 -11.64 -5.78 -11.94
N PRO A 206 -12.31 -6.73 -11.25
CA PRO A 206 -11.97 -7.25 -9.92
C PRO A 206 -10.80 -8.25 -9.99
N CYS A 207 -9.77 -8.02 -9.17
CA CYS A 207 -8.67 -8.96 -8.95
C CYS A 207 -8.47 -9.26 -7.47
N GLY A 208 -7.76 -10.34 -7.15
CA GLY A 208 -7.35 -10.62 -5.77
C GLY A 208 -6.35 -9.60 -5.23
N THR A 209 -6.19 -9.61 -3.90
CA THR A 209 -5.19 -8.82 -3.18
C THR A 209 -3.78 -9.35 -3.48
N SER A 210 -2.87 -8.46 -3.85
CA SER A 210 -1.44 -8.79 -3.99
C SER A 210 -0.71 -8.56 -2.66
N VAL A 211 0.33 -9.34 -2.40
CA VAL A 211 1.11 -9.25 -1.17
C VAL A 211 2.59 -9.31 -1.50
N LEU A 212 3.34 -8.33 -1.01
CA LEU A 212 4.81 -8.36 -0.98
C LEU A 212 5.31 -8.55 0.45
N TYR A 213 6.51 -9.10 0.56
CA TYR A 213 7.23 -9.34 1.81
C TYR A 213 8.59 -8.63 1.77
N PRO A 214 9.33 -8.57 2.89
CA PRO A 214 10.59 -7.84 2.95
C PRO A 214 11.68 -8.29 1.97
N LYS A 215 11.61 -9.53 1.47
CA LYS A 215 12.62 -10.13 0.58
C LYS A 215 12.01 -10.99 -0.54
N SER A 216 10.68 -10.95 -0.70
CA SER A 216 9.99 -11.78 -1.68
C SER A 216 8.63 -11.21 -2.08
N GLY A 217 8.14 -11.60 -3.26
CA GLY A 217 6.82 -11.20 -3.74
C GLY A 217 6.82 -9.85 -4.45
N GLY A 218 8.00 -9.34 -4.84
CA GLY A 218 8.12 -8.07 -5.54
C GLY A 218 8.26 -6.91 -4.56
N ASN A 219 9.23 -6.97 -3.65
CA ASN A 219 9.48 -5.90 -2.68
C ASN A 219 9.79 -4.55 -3.36
N LEU A 220 10.40 -4.62 -4.54
CA LEU A 220 10.58 -3.47 -5.41
C LEU A 220 9.50 -3.49 -6.47
N HIS A 221 8.74 -2.41 -6.62
CA HIS A 221 7.75 -2.35 -7.70
C HIS A 221 7.49 -0.93 -8.20
N CYS A 222 6.98 -0.85 -9.43
CA CYS A 222 6.38 0.36 -9.98
C CYS A 222 4.94 0.09 -10.39
N PHE A 223 4.14 1.15 -10.37
CA PHE A 223 2.74 1.13 -10.78
C PHE A 223 2.56 2.10 -11.92
N THR A 224 1.97 1.65 -13.02
CA THR A 224 1.63 2.48 -14.18
C THR A 224 0.14 2.32 -14.49
N ALA A 225 -0.62 3.40 -14.39
CA ALA A 225 -2.05 3.38 -14.63
C ALA A 225 -2.37 3.23 -16.13
N VAL A 226 -3.07 2.15 -16.48
CA VAL A 226 -3.53 1.89 -17.86
C VAL A 226 -4.86 2.61 -18.10
N THR A 227 -5.71 2.65 -17.08
CA THR A 227 -6.94 3.46 -17.01
C THR A 227 -6.94 4.23 -15.69
N PRO A 228 -7.89 5.15 -15.44
CA PRO A 228 -8.11 5.62 -14.08
C PRO A 228 -8.35 4.43 -13.16
N CYS A 229 -7.62 4.37 -12.05
CA CYS A 229 -7.67 3.24 -11.12
C CYS A 229 -7.39 3.67 -9.68
N ALA A 230 -7.84 2.87 -8.71
CA ALA A 230 -7.51 3.09 -7.31
C ALA A 230 -6.93 1.83 -6.66
N VAL A 231 -5.87 2.01 -5.89
CA VAL A 231 -5.21 0.94 -5.12
C VAL A 231 -5.32 1.26 -3.64
N LEU A 232 -5.89 0.33 -2.87
CA LEU A 232 -5.85 0.34 -1.40
C LEU A 232 -4.61 -0.41 -0.95
N ASP A 233 -3.73 0.28 -0.23
CA ASP A 233 -2.52 -0.27 0.36
C ASP A 233 -2.62 -0.34 1.88
N ILE A 234 -2.13 -1.45 2.44
CA ILE A 234 -1.91 -1.62 3.87
C ILE A 234 -0.44 -1.97 4.09
N LEU A 235 0.30 -1.06 4.72
CA LEU A 235 1.74 -1.18 4.93
C LEU A 235 2.00 -1.55 6.38
N THR A 236 2.81 -2.58 6.63
CA THR A 236 3.20 -2.99 7.98
C THR A 236 4.66 -3.45 8.10
N PRO A 237 5.45 -2.85 9.00
CA PRO A 237 5.21 -1.53 9.61
C PRO A 237 5.19 -0.41 8.54
N PRO A 238 4.81 0.83 8.88
CA PRO A 238 4.94 1.96 7.98
C PRO A 238 6.41 2.30 7.69
N TYR A 239 6.60 3.10 6.63
CA TYR A 239 7.86 3.81 6.40
C TYR A 239 8.22 4.67 7.62
N ARG A 240 9.52 4.69 7.95
CA ARG A 240 10.05 5.48 9.06
C ARG A 240 11.55 5.69 8.85
N GLU A 241 11.95 6.92 8.51
CA GLU A 241 13.33 7.26 8.18
C GLU A 241 14.29 7.01 9.37
N ASP A 242 13.88 7.38 10.58
CA ASP A 242 14.65 7.21 11.83
C ASP A 242 14.98 5.75 12.16
N ALA A 243 14.17 4.82 11.66
CA ALA A 243 14.33 3.39 11.82
C ALA A 243 14.92 2.70 10.59
N GLY A 244 15.47 3.49 9.64
CA GLY A 244 16.08 2.99 8.42
C GLY A 244 15.08 2.46 7.39
N ARG A 245 13.78 2.73 7.54
CA ARG A 245 12.73 2.35 6.61
C ARG A 245 12.34 3.54 5.73
N ARG A 246 13.30 4.07 4.99
CA ARG A 246 13.03 5.12 3.99
C ARG A 246 12.59 4.46 2.68
N CYS A 247 11.70 5.11 1.94
CA CYS A 247 11.41 4.72 0.58
C CYS A 247 12.57 5.16 -0.33
N THR A 248 13.12 4.22 -1.08
CA THR A 248 14.21 4.43 -2.03
C THR A 248 13.69 4.20 -3.44
N TYR A 249 14.06 5.07 -4.38
CA TYR A 249 13.64 4.98 -5.77
C TYR A 249 14.75 4.40 -6.62
N TYR A 250 14.37 3.71 -7.70
CA TYR A 250 15.30 3.03 -8.59
C TYR A 250 14.99 3.28 -10.06
N HIS A 251 16.02 3.22 -10.88
CA HIS A 251 15.90 3.07 -12.33
C HIS A 251 16.33 1.64 -12.72
N ASP A 252 15.52 0.97 -13.54
CA ASP A 252 15.83 -0.37 -14.04
C ASP A 252 16.46 -0.35 -15.42
N TYR A 253 17.56 -1.08 -15.56
CA TYR A 253 18.28 -1.27 -16.80
C TYR A 253 18.24 -2.75 -17.21
N PRO A 254 18.16 -3.05 -18.52
CA PRO A 254 18.30 -4.41 -19.03
C PRO A 254 19.60 -5.07 -18.56
N LEU A 255 19.60 -6.39 -18.38
CA LEU A 255 20.79 -7.15 -17.97
C LEU A 255 22.02 -6.86 -18.86
N THR A 256 21.78 -6.69 -20.17
CA THR A 256 22.80 -6.42 -21.20
C THR A 256 23.48 -5.07 -21.07
N ALA A 257 22.87 -4.09 -20.39
CA ALA A 257 23.39 -2.73 -20.25
C ALA A 257 24.74 -2.68 -19.53
N PHE A 258 25.04 -3.69 -18.69
CA PHE A 258 26.27 -3.74 -17.90
C PHE A 258 27.16 -4.95 -18.23
N SER A 259 26.94 -5.63 -19.36
CA SER A 259 27.68 -6.85 -19.73
C SER A 259 29.12 -6.57 -20.20
N THR A 260 30.11 -6.78 -19.32
CA THR A 260 31.52 -7.01 -19.72
C THR A 260 32.17 -8.17 -18.95
N ARG A 261 32.66 -9.16 -19.71
CA ARG A 261 33.63 -10.26 -19.44
C ARG A 261 33.56 -11.14 -18.18
N SER A 262 32.83 -10.78 -17.13
CA SER A 262 32.64 -11.66 -15.95
C SER A 262 31.17 -12.04 -15.83
N GLY A 263 30.91 -13.32 -16.09
CA GLY A 263 29.60 -13.91 -16.24
C GLY A 263 28.76 -13.84 -14.97
N VAL A 264 27.60 -13.22 -15.07
CA VAL A 264 26.44 -13.82 -14.44
C VAL A 264 25.99 -14.85 -15.46
N ASP A 265 26.21 -16.14 -15.20
CA ASP A 265 25.75 -17.23 -16.05
C ASP A 265 24.23 -17.37 -15.84
N VAL A 266 23.49 -16.37 -16.32
CA VAL A 266 22.05 -16.44 -16.45
C VAL A 266 21.82 -17.31 -17.69
N GLY A 267 21.57 -18.59 -17.46
CA GLY A 267 21.46 -19.57 -18.56
C GLY A 267 20.61 -19.05 -19.73
N ASP A 268 21.03 -19.43 -20.94
CA ASP A 268 20.48 -18.95 -22.21
C ASP A 268 18.94 -18.87 -22.20
N GLY A 269 18.40 -17.69 -22.51
CA GLY A 269 16.95 -17.41 -22.54
C GLY A 269 16.30 -16.91 -21.25
N LYS A 270 17.05 -16.64 -20.17
CA LYS A 270 16.52 -16.02 -18.92
C LYS A 270 16.93 -14.57 -18.69
N GLU A 271 17.56 -13.92 -19.66
CA GLU A 271 18.06 -12.55 -19.48
C GLU A 271 16.94 -11.54 -19.22
N GLU A 272 15.75 -11.76 -19.79
CA GLU A 272 14.56 -10.92 -19.60
C GLU A 272 13.97 -11.01 -18.18
N ASP A 273 14.33 -12.05 -17.42
CA ASP A 273 13.90 -12.23 -16.02
C ASP A 273 14.76 -11.41 -15.03
N TYR A 274 15.77 -10.67 -15.49
CA TYR A 274 16.70 -9.95 -14.62
C TYR A 274 16.92 -8.52 -15.08
N ALA A 275 17.10 -7.62 -14.12
CA ALA A 275 17.41 -6.22 -14.35
C ALA A 275 18.46 -5.70 -13.37
N TRP A 276 19.23 -4.71 -13.81
CA TRP A 276 20.12 -3.94 -12.95
C TRP A 276 19.36 -2.72 -12.42
N LEU A 277 19.36 -2.53 -11.10
CA LEU A 277 18.70 -1.40 -10.45
C LEU A 277 19.73 -0.42 -9.93
N ALA A 278 19.66 0.84 -10.37
CA ALA A 278 20.41 1.96 -9.82
C ALA A 278 19.50 2.77 -8.88
N GLU A 279 20.00 3.12 -7.70
CA GLU A 279 19.30 4.07 -6.82
C GLU A 279 19.30 5.47 -7.44
N ILE A 280 18.15 6.15 -7.37
CA ILE A 280 17.98 7.52 -7.85
C ILE A 280 17.39 8.40 -6.75
N GLU A 281 17.58 9.72 -6.88
CA GLU A 281 16.85 10.68 -6.06
C GLU A 281 15.34 10.61 -6.36
N THR A 282 14.52 11.12 -5.44
CA THR A 282 13.07 11.19 -5.66
C THR A 282 12.79 11.94 -6.96
N PRO A 283 12.10 11.34 -7.94
CA PRO A 283 11.88 11.98 -9.23
C PRO A 283 11.13 13.31 -9.11
N ASP A 284 11.61 14.34 -9.80
CA ASP A 284 11.03 15.70 -9.74
C ASP A 284 9.57 15.76 -10.21
N ASP A 285 9.17 14.81 -11.07
CA ASP A 285 7.83 14.65 -11.62
C ASP A 285 6.89 13.85 -10.71
N LEU A 286 7.41 13.23 -9.64
CA LEU A 286 6.60 12.54 -8.64
C LEU A 286 5.93 13.55 -7.70
N TYR A 287 4.80 14.11 -8.16
CA TYR A 287 3.94 14.94 -7.33
C TYR A 287 2.62 14.22 -7.02
N MET A 288 2.40 13.95 -5.74
CA MET A 288 1.13 13.44 -5.24
C MET A 288 0.34 14.54 -4.54
N ARG A 289 -0.95 14.65 -4.86
CA ARG A 289 -1.88 15.56 -4.20
C ARG A 289 -2.54 14.85 -3.02
N GLN A 290 -2.64 15.52 -1.88
CA GLN A 290 -3.39 15.01 -0.74
C GLN A 290 -4.91 15.06 -1.02
N GLY A 291 -5.57 13.92 -0.90
CA GLY A 291 -7.02 13.78 -0.89
C GLY A 291 -7.59 13.68 0.52
N ARG A 292 -8.90 13.93 0.65
CA ARG A 292 -9.64 13.77 1.90
C ARG A 292 -10.43 12.46 1.86
N TYR A 293 -10.31 11.65 2.91
CA TYR A 293 -11.15 10.47 3.07
C TYR A 293 -12.60 10.87 3.35
N VAL A 294 -13.52 10.34 2.54
CA VAL A 294 -14.97 10.62 2.59
C VAL A 294 -15.82 9.35 2.76
N GLY A 295 -15.18 8.21 3.01
CA GLY A 295 -15.84 6.94 3.28
C GLY A 295 -16.40 6.84 4.71
N PRO A 296 -16.94 5.67 5.08
CA PRO A 296 -17.40 5.41 6.44
C PRO A 296 -16.31 5.69 7.47
N ALA A 297 -16.67 6.36 8.57
CA ALA A 297 -15.73 6.70 9.64
C ALA A 297 -15.17 5.43 10.30
N ILE A 298 -13.89 5.50 10.69
CA ILE A 298 -13.22 4.45 11.46
C ILE A 298 -13.27 4.81 12.94
N GLU A 299 -13.79 3.89 13.75
CA GLU A 299 -13.75 3.93 15.21
C GLU A 299 -12.40 3.35 15.68
N ILE A 300 -11.55 4.19 16.26
CA ILE A 300 -10.17 3.88 16.70
C ILE A 300 -10.15 3.38 18.14
#